data_AF-A0A7L1FYC3-F1
#
_entry.id   AF-A0A7L1FYC3-F1
#
_cell.length_a   1.000
_cell.length_b   1.000
_cell.length_c   1.000
_cell.angle_alpha   90.00
_cell.angle_beta   90.00
_cell.angle_gamma   90.00
#
_symmetry.space_group_name_H-M   'P 1'
#
loop_
_entity.id
_entity.type
_entity.pdbx_description
1 polymer ?
#
loop_
_entity_poly.entity_id
_entity_poly.type
_entity_poly.pdbx_seq_one_letter_code
_entity_poly.pdbx_strand_id
1 'polypeptide(L)'
;VAGHAGRLLFGELQGQACVCMQGRFHGYEGHAASTVTFPIRVFFLLGVENLIVTNAAGGLNPHFQVGDIMFIRDHISLFGVAGHNPLRGPNDERFGARFPCMSDAYDQELLGLARESAQELGLQSFTREGVYCLLPGPCYETIAECRLLQALGADAVG
;
A
#
# COMPACT_ATOMS: atom_id res chain seq x y z
N VAL A 1 11.49 -0.36 -12.44
CA VAL A 1 11.77 1.06 -12.03
C VAL A 1 13.17 1.22 -11.44
N ALA A 2 13.85 2.36 -11.62
CA ALA A 2 15.13 2.63 -10.97
C ALA A 2 15.01 2.56 -9.44
N GLY A 3 15.95 1.89 -8.78
CA GLY A 3 15.88 1.61 -7.33
C GLY A 3 15.15 0.32 -6.95
N HIS A 4 14.51 -0.39 -7.90
CA HIS A 4 13.90 -1.70 -7.66
C HIS A 4 14.86 -2.81 -8.11
N ALA A 5 15.50 -3.48 -7.15
CA ALA A 5 16.52 -4.50 -7.42
C ALA A 5 15.94 -5.80 -8.02
N GLY A 6 14.63 -6.05 -7.85
CA GLY A 6 13.95 -7.22 -8.41
C GLY A 6 14.34 -8.53 -7.73
N ARG A 7 14.58 -8.49 -6.41
CA ARG A 7 14.99 -9.66 -5.62
C ARG A 7 13.93 -10.05 -4.60
N LEU A 8 13.78 -11.35 -4.37
CA LEU A 8 13.01 -11.89 -3.26
C LEU A 8 13.99 -12.39 -2.20
N LEU A 9 13.93 -11.80 -1.00
CA LEU A 9 14.87 -12.07 0.08
C LEU A 9 14.16 -12.85 1.18
N PHE A 10 14.73 -13.98 1.57
CA PHE A 10 14.28 -14.77 2.71
C PHE A 10 15.29 -14.62 3.85
N GLY A 11 14.80 -14.52 5.07
CA GLY A 11 15.67 -14.44 6.24
C GLY A 11 14.87 -14.16 7.50
N GLU A 12 15.55 -13.68 8.53
CA GLU A 12 14.94 -13.28 9.79
C GLU A 12 15.13 -11.78 10.02
N LEU A 13 14.10 -11.13 10.55
CA LEU A 13 14.15 -9.76 11.04
C LEU A 13 13.79 -9.78 12.52
N GLN A 14 14.75 -9.44 13.40
CA GLN A 14 14.58 -9.52 14.85
C GLN A 14 14.05 -10.89 15.33
N GLY A 15 14.55 -11.98 14.73
CA GLY A 15 14.17 -13.36 15.06
C GLY A 15 12.83 -13.82 14.46
N GLN A 16 12.15 -12.99 13.66
CA GLN A 16 10.93 -13.37 12.95
C GLN A 16 11.27 -13.74 11.51
N ALA A 17 10.83 -14.92 11.06
CA ALA A 17 10.98 -15.34 9.67
C ALA A 17 10.22 -14.39 8.74
N CYS A 18 10.89 -13.90 7.70
CA CYS A 18 10.34 -12.91 6.78
C CYS A 18 10.73 -13.22 5.34
N VAL A 19 9.84 -12.83 4.42
CA VAL A 19 10.13 -12.73 2.99
C VAL A 19 9.92 -11.27 2.55
N CYS A 20 10.90 -10.70 1.85
CA CYS A 20 10.89 -9.29 1.44
C CYS A 20 11.08 -9.15 -0.07
N MET A 21 10.17 -8.41 -0.70
CA MET A 21 10.34 -7.95 -2.08
C MET A 21 11.21 -6.70 -2.11
N GLN A 22 12.45 -6.84 -2.57
CA GLN A 22 13.32 -5.68 -2.79
C GLN A 22 13.06 -5.07 -4.16
N GLY A 23 11.97 -4.32 -4.22
CA GLY A 23 11.35 -3.79 -5.42
C GLY A 23 10.02 -4.47 -5.70
N ARG A 24 9.05 -3.69 -6.18
CA ARG A 24 7.72 -4.15 -6.61
C ARG A 24 7.49 -3.86 -8.10
N PHE A 25 6.45 -4.44 -8.65
CA PHE A 25 5.92 -4.08 -9.96
C PHE A 25 4.91 -2.93 -9.83
N HIS A 26 4.74 -2.12 -10.87
CA HIS A 26 3.70 -1.09 -10.93
C HIS A 26 2.87 -1.20 -12.21
N GLY A 27 1.63 -0.72 -12.14
CA GLY A 27 0.72 -0.72 -13.28
C GLY A 27 1.24 0.10 -14.47
N TYR A 28 1.87 1.27 -14.22
CA TYR A 28 2.46 2.10 -15.28
C TYR A 28 3.61 1.43 -16.04
N GLU A 29 4.19 0.33 -15.53
CA GLU A 29 5.19 -0.48 -16.25
C GLU A 29 4.53 -1.34 -17.35
N GLY A 30 3.19 -1.27 -17.50
CA GLY A 30 2.40 -2.00 -18.49
C GLY A 30 1.86 -3.34 -17.96
N HIS A 31 2.06 -3.64 -16.68
CA HIS A 31 1.59 -4.87 -16.07
C HIS A 31 0.10 -4.79 -15.71
N ALA A 32 -0.63 -5.89 -15.95
CA ALA A 32 -1.99 -6.04 -15.44
C ALA A 32 -1.98 -6.05 -13.90
N ALA A 33 -3.06 -5.58 -13.27
CA ALA A 33 -3.19 -5.52 -11.80
C ALA A 33 -3.00 -6.90 -11.14
N SER A 34 -3.44 -7.98 -11.79
CA SER A 34 -3.23 -9.36 -11.34
C SER A 34 -1.75 -9.79 -11.37
N THR A 35 -0.96 -9.30 -12.33
CA THR A 35 0.49 -9.52 -12.38
C THR A 35 1.20 -8.75 -11.28
N VAL A 36 0.81 -7.48 -11.07
CA VAL A 36 1.38 -6.63 -10.00
C VAL A 36 1.18 -7.27 -8.62
N THR A 37 -0.01 -7.83 -8.38
CA THR A 37 -0.39 -8.44 -7.09
C THR A 37 -0.09 -9.94 -6.98
N PHE A 38 0.44 -10.56 -8.04
CA PHE A 38 0.74 -12.00 -8.06
C PHE A 38 1.60 -12.49 -6.88
N PRO A 39 2.67 -11.79 -6.46
CA PRO A 39 3.51 -12.24 -5.35
C PRO A 39 2.75 -12.42 -4.04
N ILE A 40 1.65 -11.70 -3.83
CA ILE A 40 0.86 -11.81 -2.60
C ILE A 40 0.21 -13.18 -2.47
N ARG A 41 -0.27 -13.77 -3.58
CA ARG A 41 -0.78 -15.15 -3.58
C ARG A 41 0.33 -16.17 -3.32
N VAL A 42 1.55 -15.89 -3.78
CA VAL A 42 2.72 -16.74 -3.47
C VAL A 42 3.02 -16.68 -1.97
N PHE A 43 3.02 -15.49 -1.37
CA PHE A 43 3.26 -15.33 0.08
C PHE A 43 2.21 -16.03 0.93
N PHE A 44 0.93 -15.90 0.54
CA PHE A 44 -0.14 -16.66 1.19
C PHE A 44 0.13 -18.17 1.16
N LEU A 45 0.52 -18.73 0.01
CA LEU A 45 0.83 -20.16 -0.12
C LEU A 45 2.13 -20.58 0.63
N LEU A 46 3.02 -19.64 0.90
CA LEU A 46 4.21 -19.84 1.74
C LEU A 46 3.90 -19.76 3.25
N GLY A 47 2.64 -19.47 3.62
CA GLY A 47 2.20 -19.36 5.02
C GLY A 47 2.39 -17.97 5.62
N VAL A 48 2.53 -16.91 4.82
CA VAL A 48 2.57 -15.54 5.32
C VAL A 48 1.17 -15.10 5.75
N GLU A 49 1.03 -14.71 7.01
CA GLU A 49 -0.23 -14.22 7.60
C GLU A 49 -0.30 -12.68 7.63
N ASN A 50 0.85 -12.02 7.74
CA ASN A 50 0.95 -10.56 7.86
C ASN A 50 1.69 -9.97 6.66
N LEU A 51 1.08 -8.98 6.00
CA LEU A 51 1.69 -8.26 4.88
C LEU A 51 1.94 -6.79 5.27
N ILE A 52 3.21 -6.40 5.35
CA ILE A 52 3.61 -5.00 5.50
C ILE A 52 3.92 -4.44 4.12
N VAL A 53 3.19 -3.40 3.73
CA VAL A 53 3.42 -2.67 2.47
C VAL A 53 4.04 -1.30 2.74
N THR A 54 5.06 -0.94 1.97
CA THR A 54 5.68 0.38 2.02
C THR A 54 5.66 0.99 0.62
N ASN A 55 5.49 2.31 0.54
CA ASN A 55 5.60 3.08 -0.69
C ASN A 55 6.15 4.48 -0.41
N ALA A 56 6.51 5.20 -1.47
CA ALA A 56 6.71 6.64 -1.42
C ALA A 56 5.44 7.28 -2.00
N ALA A 57 5.04 8.43 -1.44
CA ALA A 57 3.82 9.12 -1.81
C ALA A 57 4.03 10.63 -1.86
N GLY A 58 3.24 11.31 -2.68
CA GLY A 58 3.06 12.75 -2.61
C GLY A 58 2.12 13.11 -1.46
N GLY A 59 2.53 14.04 -0.59
CA GLY A 59 1.68 14.55 0.48
C GLY A 59 0.64 15.53 -0.07
N LEU A 60 -0.65 15.19 0.08
CA LEU A 60 -1.77 16.08 -0.24
C LEU A 60 -2.21 16.86 1.00
N ASN A 61 -2.09 16.28 2.19
CA ASN A 61 -2.40 16.99 3.42
C ASN A 61 -1.33 18.08 3.67
N PRO A 62 -1.71 19.37 3.76
CA PRO A 62 -0.75 20.48 3.88
C PRO A 62 0.03 20.48 5.20
N HIS A 63 -0.37 19.66 6.18
CA HIS A 63 0.35 19.49 7.43
C HIS A 63 1.48 18.46 7.34
N PHE A 64 1.57 17.69 6.26
CA PHE A 64 2.64 16.72 6.06
C PHE A 64 3.89 17.40 5.52
N GLN A 65 5.05 16.86 5.89
CA GLN A 65 6.35 17.31 5.44
C GLN A 65 7.06 16.19 4.68
N VAL A 66 8.01 16.56 3.82
CA VAL A 66 8.89 15.58 3.17
C VAL A 66 9.64 14.81 4.25
N GLY A 67 9.57 13.47 4.18
CA GLY A 67 10.18 12.57 5.17
C GLY A 67 9.24 12.12 6.28
N ASP A 68 8.02 12.66 6.37
CA ASP A 68 7.00 12.11 7.26
C ASP A 68 6.67 10.66 6.88
N ILE A 69 6.41 9.81 7.89
CA ILE A 69 5.89 8.46 7.73
C ILE A 69 4.39 8.51 7.98
N MET A 70 3.58 8.19 6.97
CA MET A 70 2.13 8.09 7.13
C MET A 70 1.72 6.62 7.26
N PHE A 71 1.09 6.26 8.38
CA PHE A 71 0.35 5.02 8.51
C PHE A 71 -0.94 5.12 7.67
N ILE A 72 -1.11 4.17 6.74
CA ILE A 72 -2.30 4.14 5.87
C ILE A 72 -3.44 3.52 6.68
N ARG A 73 -4.47 4.31 6.99
CA ARG A 73 -5.67 3.80 7.69
C ARG A 73 -6.78 3.38 6.74
N ASP A 74 -6.76 3.89 5.52
CA ASP A 74 -7.74 3.61 4.47
C ASP A 74 -7.18 3.99 3.11
N HIS A 75 -7.85 3.59 2.03
CA HIS A 75 -7.48 3.99 0.67
C HIS A 75 -8.66 4.36 -0.23
N ILE A 76 -8.36 5.21 -1.21
CA ILE A 76 -9.22 5.47 -2.36
C ILE A 76 -8.55 4.84 -3.58
N SER A 77 -9.17 3.81 -4.15
CA SER A 77 -8.68 3.18 -5.38
C SER A 77 -9.42 3.71 -6.59
N LEU A 78 -9.04 4.88 -7.11
CA LEU A 78 -9.66 5.43 -8.33
C LEU A 78 -9.47 4.49 -9.53
N PHE A 79 -8.31 3.84 -9.60
CA PHE A 79 -8.02 2.81 -10.58
C PHE A 79 -8.95 1.57 -10.43
N GLY A 80 -9.21 1.15 -9.18
CA GLY A 80 -10.13 0.07 -8.87
C GLY A 80 -11.58 0.39 -9.24
N VAL A 81 -12.04 1.61 -8.92
CA VAL A 81 -13.38 2.12 -9.27
C VAL A 81 -13.59 2.15 -10.79
N ALA A 82 -12.53 2.45 -11.56
CA ALA A 82 -12.55 2.38 -13.03
C ALA A 82 -12.53 0.95 -13.59
N GLY A 83 -12.57 -0.09 -12.75
CA GLY A 83 -12.65 -1.49 -13.17
C GLY A 83 -11.31 -2.20 -13.35
N HIS A 84 -10.20 -1.59 -12.93
CA HIS A 84 -8.87 -2.20 -12.92
C HIS A 84 -8.52 -2.82 -11.57
N ASN A 85 -9.46 -3.59 -11.02
CA ASN A 85 -9.27 -4.32 -9.76
C ASN A 85 -8.54 -5.67 -9.99
N PRO A 86 -7.53 -6.05 -9.18
CA PRO A 86 -6.80 -7.31 -9.33
C PRO A 86 -7.66 -8.58 -9.17
N LEU A 87 -8.85 -8.46 -8.57
CA LEU A 87 -9.81 -9.55 -8.39
C LEU A 87 -10.80 -9.70 -9.56
N ARG A 88 -10.69 -8.84 -10.59
CA ARG A 88 -11.49 -8.96 -11.81
C ARG A 88 -11.17 -10.27 -12.54
N GLY A 89 -12.21 -10.97 -12.97
CA GLY A 89 -12.12 -12.29 -13.62
C GLY A 89 -12.82 -13.38 -12.82
N PRO A 90 -12.60 -14.67 -13.12
CA PRO A 90 -13.08 -15.79 -12.33
C PRO A 90 -12.52 -15.76 -10.90
N ASN A 91 -13.33 -16.15 -9.91
CA ASN A 91 -12.87 -16.30 -8.52
C ASN A 91 -12.36 -17.72 -8.28
N ASP A 92 -11.26 -17.82 -7.53
CA ASP A 92 -10.73 -19.08 -7.06
C ASP A 92 -10.94 -19.13 -5.54
N GLU A 93 -11.88 -19.99 -5.11
CA GLU A 93 -12.35 -20.04 -3.72
C GLU A 93 -11.26 -20.46 -2.73
N ARG A 94 -10.14 -21.02 -3.23
CA ARG A 94 -8.97 -21.37 -2.40
C ARG A 94 -8.28 -20.14 -1.78
N PHE A 95 -8.46 -18.96 -2.38
CA PHE A 95 -7.83 -17.72 -1.90
C PHE A 95 -8.79 -16.81 -1.13
N GLY A 96 -10.11 -16.96 -1.29
CA GLY A 96 -11.08 -16.15 -0.59
C GLY A 96 -12.43 -15.99 -1.28
N ALA A 97 -13.27 -15.17 -0.67
CA ALA A 97 -14.63 -14.91 -1.13
C ALA A 97 -14.66 -14.12 -2.44
N ARG A 98 -15.74 -14.29 -3.22
CA ARG A 98 -15.97 -13.56 -4.47
C ARG A 98 -16.05 -12.04 -4.28
N PHE A 99 -16.63 -11.61 -3.16
CA PHE A 99 -16.88 -10.22 -2.81
C PHE A 99 -16.31 -9.94 -1.42
N PRO A 100 -14.99 -9.72 -1.30
CA PRO A 100 -14.38 -9.42 -0.01
C PRO A 100 -14.81 -8.04 0.48
N CYS A 101 -15.00 -7.90 1.79
CA CYS A 101 -15.12 -6.60 2.42
C CYS A 101 -13.74 -5.92 2.46
N MET A 102 -13.70 -4.59 2.37
CA MET A 102 -12.47 -3.80 2.44
C MET A 102 -12.49 -2.79 3.59
N SER A 103 -13.57 -2.73 4.39
CA SER A 103 -13.70 -1.78 5.50
C SER A 103 -12.68 -1.98 6.62
N ASP A 104 -12.08 -3.16 6.67
CA ASP A 104 -11.09 -3.63 7.64
C ASP A 104 -9.78 -4.06 6.96
N ALA A 105 -9.53 -3.60 5.73
CA ALA A 105 -8.33 -3.97 4.97
C ALA A 105 -7.02 -3.52 5.63
N TYR A 106 -7.07 -2.50 6.48
CA TYR A 106 -5.97 -2.04 7.32
C TYR A 106 -6.24 -2.42 8.76
N ASP A 107 -5.48 -3.39 9.25
CA ASP A 107 -5.66 -3.97 10.57
C ASP A 107 -5.44 -2.93 11.68
N GLN A 108 -6.44 -2.79 12.55
CA GLN A 108 -6.42 -1.76 13.60
C GLN A 108 -5.46 -2.10 14.74
N GLU A 109 -5.17 -3.37 14.98
CA GLU A 109 -4.21 -3.81 15.99
C GLU A 109 -2.78 -3.53 15.51
N LEU A 110 -2.46 -3.86 14.25
CA LEU A 110 -1.16 -3.54 13.64
C LEU A 110 -0.93 -2.02 13.56
N LEU A 111 -1.96 -1.23 13.23
CA LEU A 111 -1.88 0.24 13.30
C LEU A 111 -1.66 0.73 14.74
N GLY A 112 -2.28 0.08 15.73
CA GLY A 112 -2.04 0.32 17.16
C GLY A 112 -0.57 0.12 17.52
N LEU A 113 -0.03 -1.05 17.19
CA LEU A 113 1.38 -1.40 17.42
C LEU A 113 2.34 -0.43 16.72
N ALA A 114 2.01 0.02 15.50
CA ALA A 114 2.83 1.00 14.79
C ALA A 114 2.86 2.37 15.50
N ARG A 115 1.71 2.84 16.01
CA ARG A 115 1.61 4.08 16.80
C ARG A 115 2.36 3.98 18.12
N GLU A 116 2.21 2.87 18.84
CA GLU A 116 2.92 2.61 20.09
C GLU A 116 4.43 2.56 19.86
N SER A 117 4.88 1.84 18.82
CA SER A 117 6.30 1.79 18.45
C SER A 117 6.87 3.18 18.11
N ALA A 118 6.11 4.01 17.39
CA ALA A 118 6.52 5.37 17.08
C ALA A 118 6.63 6.25 18.35
N GLN A 119 5.76 6.03 19.32
CA GLN A 119 5.82 6.69 20.63
C GLN A 119 7.06 6.27 21.42
N GLU A 120 7.28 4.96 21.56
CA GLU A 120 8.42 4.40 22.31
C GLU A 120 9.76 4.84 21.73
N LEU A 121 9.85 4.94 20.40
CA LEU A 121 11.04 5.40 19.68
C LEU A 121 11.16 6.93 19.59
N GLY A 122 10.18 7.69 20.10
CA GLY A 122 10.19 9.15 20.06
C GLY A 122 10.04 9.76 18.65
N LEU A 123 9.40 9.04 17.72
CA LEU A 123 9.24 9.42 16.31
C LEU A 123 7.93 10.14 16.00
N GLN A 124 7.10 10.40 17.02
CA GLN A 124 5.77 11.00 16.89
C GLN A 124 5.74 12.31 16.10
N SER A 125 6.83 13.09 16.12
CA SER A 125 6.93 14.38 15.46
C SER A 125 6.82 14.29 13.93
N PHE A 126 7.20 13.16 13.32
CA PHE A 126 7.16 12.95 11.87
C PHE A 126 6.34 11.72 11.47
N THR A 127 5.57 11.13 12.38
CA THR A 127 4.55 10.13 12.03
C THR A 127 3.18 10.77 11.86
N ARG A 128 2.43 10.28 10.87
CA ARG A 128 1.09 10.72 10.49
C ARG A 128 0.19 9.50 10.28
N GLU A 129 -1.10 9.74 10.15
CA GLU A 129 -2.09 8.72 9.79
C GLU A 129 -3.06 9.32 8.78
N GLY A 130 -3.40 8.61 7.72
CA GLY A 130 -4.23 9.18 6.65
C GLY A 130 -4.70 8.21 5.58
N VAL A 131 -5.48 8.75 4.64
CA VAL A 131 -6.06 8.04 3.50
C VAL A 131 -5.13 8.12 2.31
N TYR A 132 -4.76 6.97 1.74
CA TYR A 132 -3.91 6.88 0.56
C TYR A 132 -4.75 6.77 -0.72
N CYS A 133 -4.50 7.62 -1.71
CA CYS A 133 -5.14 7.51 -3.02
C CYS A 133 -4.21 6.87 -4.04
N LEU A 134 -4.68 5.79 -4.69
CA LEU A 134 -3.96 5.12 -5.77
C LEU A 134 -4.30 5.74 -7.13
N LEU A 135 -3.29 6.18 -7.86
CA LEU A 135 -3.36 6.58 -9.27
C LEU A 135 -2.51 5.65 -10.15
N PRO A 136 -2.83 5.50 -11.45
CA PRO A 136 -2.07 4.62 -12.34
C PRO A 136 -0.69 5.17 -12.72
N GLY A 137 -0.46 6.48 -12.64
CA GLY A 137 0.78 7.14 -13.12
C GLY A 137 0.98 7.00 -14.64
N PRO A 138 2.21 7.22 -15.18
CA PRO A 138 3.44 7.59 -14.47
C PRO A 138 3.62 9.10 -14.28
N CYS A 139 2.78 9.93 -14.90
CA CYS A 139 2.79 11.37 -14.66
C CYS A 139 2.36 11.65 -13.22
N TYR A 140 3.06 12.58 -12.56
CA TYR A 140 2.57 13.17 -11.31
C TYR A 140 1.33 14.02 -11.55
N GLU A 141 0.64 14.32 -10.46
CA GLU A 141 -0.63 15.03 -10.47
C GLU A 141 -0.46 16.50 -10.87
N THR A 142 -1.41 17.01 -11.64
CA THR A 142 -1.61 18.43 -11.84
C THR A 142 -2.20 19.09 -10.59
N ILE A 143 -2.12 20.42 -10.50
CA ILE A 143 -2.73 21.19 -9.39
C ILE A 143 -4.23 20.89 -9.23
N ALA A 144 -4.95 20.73 -10.36
CA ALA A 144 -6.38 20.44 -10.33
C ALA A 144 -6.67 19.03 -9.81
N GLU A 145 -5.87 18.04 -10.20
CA GLU A 145 -5.95 16.66 -9.69
C GLU A 145 -5.63 16.63 -8.19
N CYS A 146 -4.56 17.28 -7.72
CA CYS A 146 -4.27 17.37 -6.29
C CYS A 146 -5.46 17.93 -5.49
N ARG A 147 -6.07 19.03 -5.96
CA ARG A 147 -7.25 19.63 -5.32
C ARG A 147 -8.46 18.69 -5.32
N LEU A 148 -8.67 17.96 -6.41
CA LEU A 148 -9.72 16.95 -6.50
C LEU A 148 -9.51 15.86 -5.45
N LEU A 149 -8.31 15.28 -5.38
CA LEU A 149 -8.00 14.21 -4.43
C LEU A 149 -8.12 14.68 -2.97
N GLN A 150 -7.65 15.89 -2.66
CA GLN A 150 -7.87 16.53 -1.36
C GLN A 150 -9.37 16.65 -1.04
N ALA A 151 -10.19 17.10 -2.00
CA ALA A 151 -11.63 17.24 -1.82
C ALA A 151 -12.34 15.89 -1.62
N LEU A 152 -11.78 14.80 -2.14
CA LEU A 152 -12.23 13.43 -1.91
C LEU A 152 -11.75 12.85 -0.55
N GLY A 153 -10.92 13.60 0.19
CA GLY A 153 -10.44 13.20 1.52
C GLY A 153 -9.13 12.41 1.52
N ALA A 154 -8.36 12.42 0.41
CA ALA A 154 -7.04 11.81 0.39
C ALA A 154 -5.98 12.68 1.09
N ASP A 155 -5.13 12.03 1.90
CA ASP A 155 -4.01 12.67 2.59
C ASP A 155 -2.68 12.48 1.85
N ALA A 156 -2.55 11.39 1.08
CA ALA A 156 -1.39 11.11 0.24
C ALA A 156 -1.82 10.44 -1.09
N VAL A 157 -0.99 10.56 -2.11
CA VAL A 157 -1.22 9.96 -3.44
C VAL A 157 0.01 9.23 -3.96
N GLY A 158 -0.19 8.11 -4.66
CA GLY A 158 0.85 7.44 -5.45
C GLY A 158 0.37 6.24 -6.24
#